data_AF-A0AAD7REC1-F1
#
_entry.id   AF-A0AAD7REC1-F1
#
_cell.length_a   1.000
_cell.length_b   1.000
_cell.length_c   1.000
_cell.angle_alpha   90.00
_cell.angle_beta   90.00
_cell.angle_gamma   90.00
#
_symmetry.space_group_name_H-M   'P 1'
#
loop_
_entity.id
_entity.type
_entity.pdbx_description
1 polymer ?
#
loop_
_entity_poly.entity_id
_entity_poly.type
_entity_poly.pdbx_seq_one_letter_code
_entity_poly.pdbx_strand_id
1 'polypeptide(L)'
;MDTEQYEEAVRDYEKVYQTEKTKEHKNLLKNAQLELKKSQRKDYYKILGVQKGATEEELKRAYRKRALMHHPDRHSAASVEVQKEEEKKFKEVGEAFTVLSDPKKKSRYDSGHDLEDDGMNMGDFDANNIFKSFFGGPGGFSFEASGPGNFFFQFG
;
A
#
# COMPACT_ATOMS: atom_id res chain seq x y z
N MET A 1 -5.55 -13.82 0.13
CA MET A 1 -5.26 -14.52 -1.14
C MET A 1 -3.89 -15.11 -0.94
N ASP A 2 -3.87 -16.42 -0.78
CA ASP A 2 -2.79 -17.17 -0.16
C ASP A 2 -1.59 -17.26 -1.12
N THR A 3 -0.45 -16.75 -0.67
CA THR A 3 0.84 -16.81 -1.37
C THR A 3 1.27 -18.24 -1.70
N GLU A 4 0.73 -19.21 -0.97
CA GLU A 4 0.98 -20.65 -1.09
C GLU A 4 0.59 -21.21 -2.48
N GLN A 5 -0.52 -20.73 -3.06
CA GLN A 5 -0.96 -21.20 -4.39
C GLN A 5 -0.03 -20.72 -5.52
N TYR A 6 0.60 -19.56 -5.35
CA TYR A 6 1.54 -19.02 -6.34
C TYR A 6 2.90 -19.69 -6.27
N GLU A 7 3.33 -20.12 -5.07
CA GLU A 7 4.56 -20.89 -4.91
C GLU A 7 4.46 -22.28 -5.53
N GLU A 8 3.30 -22.94 -5.39
CA GLU A 8 3.04 -24.24 -6.01
C GLU A 8 3.07 -24.12 -7.55
N ALA A 9 2.41 -23.10 -8.10
CA ALA A 9 2.42 -22.83 -9.54
C ALA A 9 3.85 -22.66 -10.11
N VAL A 10 4.72 -21.90 -9.42
CA VAL A 10 6.12 -21.72 -9.86
C VAL A 10 6.88 -23.05 -9.89
N ARG A 11 6.69 -23.92 -8.89
CA ARG A 11 7.35 -25.24 -8.84
C ARG A 11 6.90 -26.15 -9.97
N ASP A 12 5.61 -26.14 -10.30
CA ASP A 12 5.06 -26.96 -11.37
C ASP A 12 5.58 -26.50 -12.74
N TYR A 13 5.60 -25.19 -13.01
CA TYR A 13 6.17 -24.68 -14.26
C TYR A 13 7.69 -24.88 -14.37
N GLU A 14 8.41 -24.88 -13.24
CA GLU A 14 9.84 -25.19 -13.22
C GLU A 14 10.11 -26.66 -13.60
N LYS A 15 9.32 -27.60 -13.07
CA LYS A 15 9.38 -29.01 -13.49
C LYS A 15 9.08 -29.18 -14.98
N VAL A 16 8.04 -28.51 -15.48
CA VAL A 16 7.68 -28.59 -16.90
C VAL A 16 8.81 -28.04 -17.78
N TYR A 17 9.43 -26.92 -17.39
CA TYR A 17 10.57 -26.34 -18.11
C TYR A 17 11.83 -27.22 -18.09
N GLN A 18 12.10 -27.92 -16.99
CA GLN A 18 13.21 -28.87 -16.90
C GLN A 18 13.00 -30.08 -17.83
N THR A 19 11.75 -30.51 -17.98
CA THR A 19 11.40 -31.68 -18.81
C THR A 19 11.40 -31.32 -20.30
N GLU A 20 10.85 -30.16 -20.66
CA GLU A 20 10.80 -29.67 -22.04
C GLU A 20 11.23 -28.20 -22.13
N LYS A 21 12.47 -27.98 -22.58
CA LYS A 21 13.09 -26.64 -22.72
C LYS A 21 12.55 -25.86 -23.93
N THR A 22 11.24 -25.71 -24.03
CA THR A 22 10.58 -24.93 -25.07
C THR A 22 10.45 -23.46 -24.66
N LYS A 23 10.27 -22.57 -25.64
CA LYS A 23 10.03 -21.14 -25.40
C LYS A 23 8.72 -20.89 -24.65
N GLU A 24 7.72 -21.73 -24.84
CA GLU A 24 6.41 -21.59 -24.19
C GLU A 24 6.50 -21.85 -22.69
N HIS A 25 7.16 -22.93 -22.27
CA HIS A 25 7.38 -23.23 -20.85
C HIS A 25 8.22 -22.17 -20.15
N LYS A 26 9.21 -21.59 -20.86
CA LYS A 26 9.97 -20.43 -20.35
C LYS A 26 9.08 -19.22 -20.10
N ASN A 27 8.13 -18.93 -21.00
CA ASN A 27 7.20 -17.82 -20.84
C ASN A 27 6.20 -18.07 -19.70
N LEU A 28 5.69 -19.30 -19.57
CA LEU A 28 4.80 -19.71 -18.48
C LEU A 28 5.49 -19.59 -17.11
N LEU A 29 6.73 -20.09 -16.99
CA LEU A 29 7.54 -19.93 -15.79
C LEU A 29 7.75 -18.45 -15.45
N LYS A 30 8.06 -17.61 -16.45
CA LYS A 30 8.24 -16.17 -16.25
C LYS A 30 6.95 -15.48 -15.79
N ASN A 31 5.80 -15.89 -16.32
CA ASN A 31 4.50 -15.36 -15.89
C ASN A 31 4.16 -15.78 -14.46
N ALA A 32 4.37 -17.05 -14.11
CA ALA A 32 4.15 -17.55 -12.75
C ALA A 32 5.07 -16.86 -11.73
N GLN A 33 6.35 -16.67 -12.07
CA GLN A 33 7.28 -15.89 -11.25
C GLN A 33 6.83 -14.43 -11.10
N LEU A 34 6.28 -13.83 -12.15
CA LEU A 34 5.73 -12.47 -12.09
C LEU A 34 4.49 -12.41 -11.18
N GLU A 35 3.60 -13.42 -11.23
CA GLU A 35 2.43 -13.49 -10.36
C GLU A 35 2.81 -13.75 -8.90
N LEU A 36 3.75 -14.67 -8.63
CA LEU A 36 4.30 -14.87 -7.31
C LEU A 36 4.90 -13.57 -6.77
N LYS A 37 5.74 -12.89 -7.57
CA LYS A 37 6.31 -11.59 -7.20
C LYS A 37 5.22 -10.54 -6.96
N LYS A 38 4.18 -10.48 -7.79
CA LYS A 38 3.04 -9.57 -7.58
C LYS A 38 2.26 -9.89 -6.30
N SER A 39 2.09 -11.17 -5.96
CA SER A 39 1.41 -11.62 -4.75
C SER A 39 2.21 -11.36 -3.47
N GLN A 40 3.54 -11.43 -3.57
CA GLN A 40 4.48 -11.09 -2.49
C GLN A 40 4.62 -9.57 -2.33
N ARG A 41 4.46 -8.81 -3.42
CA ARG A 41 4.43 -7.35 -3.35
C ARG A 41 3.15 -6.86 -2.65
N LYS A 42 3.31 -5.87 -1.80
CA LYS A 42 2.20 -5.21 -1.12
C LYS A 42 1.28 -4.56 -2.16
N ASP A 43 0.01 -4.95 -2.18
CA ASP A 43 -1.02 -4.31 -3.00
C ASP A 43 -1.43 -2.97 -2.35
N TYR A 44 -0.74 -1.88 -2.69
CA TYR A 44 -0.98 -0.55 -2.11
C TYR A 44 -2.43 -0.07 -2.33
N TYR A 45 -3.03 -0.43 -3.48
CA TYR A 45 -4.44 -0.13 -3.75
C TYR A 45 -5.38 -0.85 -2.77
N LYS A 46 -5.13 -2.13 -2.45
CA LYS A 46 -5.93 -2.88 -1.48
C LYS A 46 -5.71 -2.38 -0.05
N ILE A 47 -4.48 -1.98 0.31
CA ILE A 47 -4.15 -1.41 1.61
C ILE A 47 -4.95 -0.12 1.85
N LEU A 48 -4.96 0.80 0.87
CA LEU A 48 -5.78 2.00 0.93
C LEU A 48 -7.28 1.70 0.81
N GLY A 49 -7.65 0.58 0.17
CA GLY A 49 -9.04 0.21 -0.09
C GLY A 49 -9.63 0.95 -1.29
N VAL A 50 -8.80 1.24 -2.29
CA VAL A 50 -9.21 1.91 -3.53
C VAL A 50 -9.04 0.98 -4.72
N GLN A 51 -9.73 1.27 -5.83
CA GLN A 51 -9.54 0.53 -7.07
C GLN A 51 -8.26 0.97 -7.80
N LYS A 52 -7.70 0.06 -8.59
CA LYS A 52 -6.60 0.36 -9.49
C LYS A 52 -7.07 1.38 -10.53
N GLY A 53 -6.45 2.56 -10.54
CA GLY A 53 -6.90 3.69 -11.36
C GLY A 53 -7.58 4.82 -10.57
N ALA A 54 -7.69 4.70 -9.23
CA ALA A 54 -8.22 5.76 -8.38
C ALA A 54 -7.49 7.10 -8.61
N THR A 55 -8.26 8.18 -8.49
CA THR A 55 -7.75 9.55 -8.62
C THR A 55 -6.96 9.95 -7.38
N GLU A 56 -6.14 11.00 -7.49
CA GLU A 56 -5.36 11.50 -6.36
C GLU A 56 -6.25 11.95 -5.18
N GLU A 57 -7.43 12.48 -5.48
CA GLU A 57 -8.42 12.88 -4.48
C GLU A 57 -9.00 11.68 -3.72
N GLU A 58 -9.30 10.59 -4.42
CA GLU A 58 -9.76 9.33 -3.82
C GLU A 58 -8.67 8.71 -2.94
N LEU A 59 -7.41 8.72 -3.42
CA LEU A 59 -6.25 8.27 -2.65
C LEU A 59 -6.07 9.08 -1.36
N LYS A 60 -6.16 10.41 -1.44
CA LYS A 60 -6.10 11.31 -0.28
C LYS A 60 -7.24 11.03 0.70
N ARG A 61 -8.47 10.84 0.20
CA ARG A 61 -9.65 10.55 1.03
C ARG A 61 -9.52 9.19 1.73
N ALA A 62 -9.07 8.17 1.02
CA ALA A 62 -8.84 6.84 1.56
C ALA A 62 -7.72 6.82 2.60
N TYR A 63 -6.59 7.48 2.30
CA TYR A 63 -5.47 7.64 3.23
C TYR A 63 -5.92 8.30 4.52
N ARG A 64 -6.62 9.43 4.47
CA ARG A 64 -7.16 10.10 5.66
C ARG A 64 -8.00 9.16 6.52
N LYS A 65 -8.95 8.45 5.90
CA LYS A 65 -9.85 7.54 6.61
C LYS A 65 -9.08 6.39 7.27
N ARG A 66 -8.13 5.79 6.56
CA ARG A 66 -7.32 4.67 7.06
C ARG A 66 -6.33 5.11 8.14
N ALA A 67 -5.65 6.24 7.93
CA ALA A 67 -4.70 6.79 8.90
C ALA A 67 -5.40 7.13 10.23
N LEU A 68 -6.60 7.72 10.18
CA LEU A 68 -7.42 7.95 11.37
C LEU A 68 -7.96 6.67 12.00
N MET A 69 -8.16 5.59 11.23
CA MET A 69 -8.60 4.30 11.78
C MET A 69 -7.47 3.54 12.47
N HIS A 70 -6.24 3.61 11.94
CA HIS A 70 -5.07 2.88 12.45
C HIS A 70 -4.18 3.74 13.36
N HIS A 71 -4.64 4.93 13.76
CA HIS A 71 -3.83 5.86 14.56
C HIS A 71 -3.56 5.31 15.97
N PRO A 72 -2.32 5.39 16.49
CA PRO A 72 -1.96 4.82 17.79
C PRO A 72 -2.76 5.44 18.95
N ASP A 73 -3.17 6.70 18.86
CA ASP A 73 -4.00 7.36 19.88
C ASP A 73 -5.35 6.65 20.12
N ARG A 74 -5.98 6.13 19.05
CA ARG A 74 -7.27 5.42 19.15
C ARG A 74 -7.12 3.98 19.63
N HIS A 75 -5.93 3.42 19.48
CA HIS A 75 -5.60 2.04 19.88
C HIS A 75 -4.72 2.00 21.13
N SER A 76 -4.51 3.14 21.78
CA SER A 76 -3.76 3.26 23.03
C SER A 76 -4.34 2.40 24.16
N ALA A 77 -5.65 2.17 24.12
CA ALA A 77 -6.37 1.29 25.04
C ALA A 77 -6.45 -0.18 24.60
N ALA A 78 -5.95 -0.53 23.41
CA ALA A 78 -5.98 -1.90 22.89
C ALA A 78 -4.77 -2.72 23.38
N SER A 79 -4.87 -4.06 23.29
CA SER A 79 -3.77 -4.97 23.64
C SER A 79 -2.50 -4.70 22.83
N VAL A 80 -1.33 -5.02 23.38
CA VAL A 80 -0.01 -4.81 22.74
C VAL A 80 0.07 -5.45 21.34
N GLU A 81 -0.58 -6.59 21.14
CA GLU A 81 -0.65 -7.27 19.83
C GLU A 81 -1.43 -6.44 18.81
N VAL A 82 -2.59 -5.91 19.20
CA VAL A 82 -3.42 -5.05 18.36
C VAL A 82 -2.69 -3.76 18.04
N GLN A 83 -2.01 -3.15 19.00
CA GLN A 83 -1.21 -1.94 18.76
C GLN A 83 -0.13 -2.18 17.70
N LYS A 84 0.61 -3.30 17.78
CA LYS A 84 1.62 -3.67 16.78
C LYS A 84 1.01 -3.92 15.41
N GLU A 85 -0.14 -4.59 15.33
CA GLU A 85 -0.83 -4.82 14.06
C GLU A 85 -1.32 -3.51 13.42
N GLU A 86 -1.91 -2.62 14.23
CA GLU A 86 -2.42 -1.32 13.77
C GLU A 86 -1.27 -0.40 13.36
N GLU A 87 -0.15 -0.39 14.08
CA GLU A 87 1.07 0.32 13.70
C GLU A 87 1.62 -0.19 12.35
N LYS A 88 1.63 -1.52 12.15
CA LYS A 88 2.05 -2.12 10.87
C LYS A 88 1.14 -1.66 9.73
N LYS A 89 -0.19 -1.73 9.91
CA LYS A 89 -1.17 -1.25 8.92
C LYS A 89 -1.02 0.25 8.66
N PHE A 90 -0.75 1.05 9.69
CA PHE A 90 -0.53 2.48 9.56
C PHE A 90 0.70 2.80 8.71
N LYS A 91 1.81 2.09 8.94
CA LYS A 91 3.03 2.20 8.11
C LYS A 91 2.74 1.82 6.65
N GLU A 92 2.05 0.70 6.44
CA GLU A 92 1.65 0.24 5.09
C GLU A 92 0.75 1.25 4.36
N VAL A 93 -0.18 1.89 5.08
CA VAL A 93 -1.08 2.93 4.54
C VAL A 93 -0.31 4.19 4.11
N GLY A 94 0.68 4.62 4.89
CA GLY A 94 1.55 5.75 4.55
C GLY A 94 2.44 5.48 3.34
N GLU A 95 3.04 4.29 3.31
CA GLU A 95 3.84 3.79 2.18
C GLU A 95 3.00 3.76 0.89
N ALA A 96 1.81 3.15 0.98
CA ALA A 96 0.87 3.06 -0.14
C ALA A 96 0.47 4.43 -0.70
N PHE A 97 0.12 5.37 0.17
CA PHE A 97 -0.28 6.71 -0.25
C PHE A 97 0.85 7.44 -0.98
N THR A 98 2.10 7.25 -0.58
CA THR A 98 3.23 7.96 -1.18
C THR A 98 3.58 7.43 -2.56
N VAL A 99 3.54 6.10 -2.71
CA VAL A 99 3.76 5.49 -4.01
C VAL A 99 2.65 5.86 -4.98
N LEU A 100 1.40 5.88 -4.51
CA LEU A 100 0.25 6.11 -5.38
C LEU A 100 -0.09 7.58 -5.61
N SER A 101 0.29 8.49 -4.71
CA SER A 101 0.04 9.94 -4.87
C SER A 101 0.94 10.59 -5.91
N ASP A 102 2.18 10.11 -6.08
CA ASP A 102 3.08 10.61 -7.12
C ASP A 102 2.84 9.84 -8.43
N PRO A 103 2.42 10.50 -9.53
CA PRO A 103 2.17 9.83 -10.81
C PRO A 103 3.41 9.13 -11.37
N LYS A 104 4.62 9.61 -11.07
CA LYS A 104 5.88 8.97 -11.49
C LYS A 104 6.12 7.68 -10.72
N LYS A 105 5.89 7.69 -9.40
CA LYS A 105 6.01 6.48 -8.55
C LYS A 105 4.90 5.48 -8.84
N LYS A 106 3.66 5.96 -9.01
CA LYS A 106 2.50 5.15 -9.41
C LYS A 106 2.75 4.45 -10.74
N SER A 107 3.25 5.17 -11.74
CA SER A 107 3.57 4.57 -13.04
C SER A 107 4.65 3.49 -12.93
N ARG A 108 5.66 3.66 -12.09
CA ARG A 108 6.73 2.66 -11.86
C ARG A 108 6.21 1.43 -11.12
N TYR A 109 5.37 1.65 -10.12
CA TYR A 109 4.68 0.59 -9.40
C TYR A 109 3.76 -0.21 -10.34
N ASP A 110 2.95 0.49 -11.14
CA ASP A 110 2.02 -0.12 -12.10
C ASP A 110 2.75 -0.85 -13.24
N SER A 111 3.93 -0.36 -13.66
CA SER A 111 4.78 -1.04 -14.64
C SER A 111 5.54 -2.25 -14.05
N GLY A 112 5.46 -2.45 -12.73
CA GLY A 112 6.11 -3.54 -12.03
C GLY A 112 7.64 -3.41 -11.94
N HIS A 113 8.18 -2.21 -12.20
CA HIS A 113 9.58 -1.90 -11.94
C HIS A 113 9.79 -1.95 -10.43
N ASP A 114 10.81 -2.67 -9.96
CA ASP A 114 11.11 -2.72 -8.53
C ASP A 114 11.41 -1.30 -8.04
N LEU A 115 10.58 -0.83 -7.13
CA LEU A 115 10.85 0.38 -6.37
C LEU A 115 12.07 0.20 -5.44
N GLU A 116 12.51 -1.05 -5.24
CA GLU A 116 13.66 -1.45 -4.44
C GLU A 116 15.01 -1.24 -5.15
N ASP A 117 15.05 -1.26 -6.50
CA ASP A 117 16.32 -1.23 -7.25
C ASP A 117 16.90 0.19 -7.43
N ASP A 118 16.09 1.24 -7.17
CA ASP A 118 16.47 2.63 -7.43
C ASP A 118 17.06 3.37 -6.22
N GLY A 119 17.53 2.64 -5.19
CA GLY A 119 18.21 3.23 -4.03
C GLY A 119 17.34 4.15 -3.16
N MET A 120 16.04 4.24 -3.45
CA MET A 120 15.04 4.90 -2.61
C MET A 120 14.73 3.98 -1.45
N ASN A 121 15.62 4.00 -0.45
CA ASN A 121 15.48 3.28 0.80
C ASN A 121 14.12 3.62 1.45
N MET A 122 13.14 2.74 1.21
CA MET A 122 11.80 2.75 1.82
C MET A 122 11.85 2.55 3.34
N GLY A 123 13.03 2.33 3.94
CA GLY A 123 13.24 2.16 5.37
C GLY A 123 13.15 3.46 6.18
N ASP A 124 13.27 4.64 5.57
CA ASP A 124 13.21 5.94 6.28
C ASP A 124 11.84 6.63 6.15
N PHE A 125 10.84 5.89 5.68
CA PHE A 125 9.52 6.41 5.38
C PHE A 125 8.66 6.50 6.64
N ASP A 126 8.83 7.56 7.42
CA ASP A 126 8.03 7.79 8.64
C ASP A 126 6.60 8.23 8.28
N ALA A 127 5.70 7.24 8.25
CA ALA A 127 4.26 7.43 8.07
C ALA A 127 3.67 8.47 9.03
N ASN A 128 4.23 8.63 10.23
CA ASN A 128 3.80 9.65 11.18
C ASN A 128 4.18 11.05 10.72
N ASN A 129 5.34 11.21 10.09
CA ASN A 129 5.80 12.51 9.61
C ASN A 129 4.99 12.98 8.38
N ILE A 130 4.55 12.04 7.54
CA ILE A 130 3.66 12.32 6.40
C ILE A 130 2.27 12.66 6.90
N PHE A 131 1.76 11.92 7.88
CA PHE A 131 0.50 12.24 8.52
C PHE A 131 0.55 13.63 9.16
N LYS A 132 1.61 13.97 9.91
CA LYS A 132 1.80 15.32 10.48
C LYS A 132 1.89 16.40 9.41
N SER A 133 2.60 16.14 8.31
CA SER A 133 2.66 17.08 7.18
C SER A 133 1.29 17.28 6.52
N PHE A 134 0.44 16.26 6.56
CA PHE A 134 -0.88 16.25 5.94
C PHE A 134 -2.00 16.77 6.87
N PHE A 135 -1.91 16.54 8.17
CA PHE A 135 -2.93 16.86 9.19
C PHE A 135 -2.52 17.98 10.17
N GLY A 136 -1.24 18.32 10.27
CA GLY A 136 -0.71 19.25 11.29
C GLY A 136 0.02 20.48 10.73
N GLY A 137 0.11 20.65 9.40
CA GLY A 137 0.71 21.83 8.77
C GLY A 137 -0.29 23.00 8.62
N PRO A 138 0.16 24.27 8.64
CA PRO A 138 -0.70 25.47 8.53
C PRO A 138 -1.37 25.69 7.14
N GLY A 139 -1.54 24.61 6.37
CA GLY A 139 -2.32 24.54 5.12
C GLY A 139 -3.19 23.27 5.04
N GLY A 140 -3.43 22.60 6.19
CA GLY A 140 -4.37 21.48 6.27
C GLY A 140 -5.78 21.93 5.95
N PHE A 141 -6.34 21.42 4.86
CA PHE A 141 -7.70 21.67 4.41
C PHE A 141 -8.69 21.63 5.59
N SER A 142 -9.24 22.80 5.93
CA SER A 142 -10.43 22.90 6.76
C SER A 142 -11.54 22.10 6.08
N PHE A 143 -12.09 21.16 6.83
CA PHE A 143 -13.29 20.42 6.46
C PHE A 143 -14.45 21.41 6.48
N GLU A 144 -14.68 22.11 5.37
CA GLU A 144 -15.97 22.74 5.11
C GLU A 144 -16.87 21.67 4.48
N ALA A 145 -17.37 20.77 5.32
CA ALA A 145 -18.47 19.91 4.92
C ALA A 145 -19.75 20.74 4.95
N SER A 146 -20.19 21.11 3.75
CA SER A 146 -21.55 21.54 3.48
C SER A 146 -22.51 20.37 3.78
N GLY A 147 -22.96 20.26 5.02
CA GLY A 147 -23.94 19.27 5.47
C GLY A 147 -24.40 19.59 6.90
N PRO A 148 -25.71 19.50 7.22
CA PRO A 148 -26.27 20.00 8.47
C PRO A 148 -25.95 19.01 9.60
N GLY A 149 -24.78 19.18 10.22
CA GLY A 149 -24.31 18.33 11.30
C GLY A 149 -23.06 18.93 11.92
N ASN A 150 -23.29 19.83 12.87
CA ASN A 150 -22.29 20.60 13.60
C ASN A 150 -21.25 19.67 14.27
N PHE A 151 -20.08 19.49 13.65
CA PHE A 151 -18.90 18.90 14.30
C PHE A 151 -17.80 19.97 14.36
N PHE A 152 -17.72 20.65 15.49
CA PHE A 152 -16.69 21.64 15.79
C PHE A 152 -15.52 20.93 16.51
N PHE A 153 -14.37 20.80 15.85
CA PHE A 153 -13.12 20.42 16.52
C PHE A 153 -12.28 21.68 16.71
N GLN A 154 -12.15 22.11 17.97
CA GLN A 154 -11.27 23.20 18.40
C GLN A 154 -10.00 22.59 19.00
N PHE A 155 -8.87 22.73 18.32
CA PHE A 155 -7.56 22.57 18.94
C PHE A 155 -7.15 23.93 19.50
N GLY A 156 -7.02 23.99 20.83
CA GLY A 156 -6.32 25.06 21.54
C GLY A 156 -4.85 24.70 21.75
#